data_AF-D5AT86-F1
#
_entry.id   AF-D5AT86-F1
#
_cell.length_a   1.000
_cell.length_b   1.000
_cell.length_c   1.000
_cell.angle_alpha   90.00
_cell.angle_beta   90.00
_cell.angle_gamma   90.00
#
_symmetry.space_group_name_H-M   'P 1'
#
loop_
_entity.id
_entity.type
_entity.pdbx_description
1 polymer ?
#
loop_
_entity_poly.entity_id
_entity_poly.type
_entity_poly.pdbx_seq_one_letter_code
_entity_poly.pdbx_strand_id
1 'polypeptide(L)'
;MIRWKGKPSTQVEAAQKGFDDFDMKLGDMLRGERATLSKSLLDVQRELRIKAVYIAAIENCDPSAFESPSFIAGFVRSYARYLGLDPDWAFDRFCKESGFTPTHGLAAAASGPKAPRRTADLASSLANPNASFIPKQAPIWTKIDPRAVGSLAVVVMVAGGIGYGAWSVLQEVQRVQLTPVEQAPGVVAEIDPLQPVAPVEMASAADVLPADVLPDAATEEAFDRLYRPAALETPVLIARDGPIAAIDPREAGVLPGTAQAMTSAPMVLAEAGPTPAEPGQLPVVHALGAEPAEVEVLAVRPSWVRITASDGSVIFEKVMDAGERFAVPKLEEPPKLRTGESGAIYFAVNGVAHGPVGSKGAVTKNVELSAQALGTAYAVADMAADGDLAKMVAVADASSVVPGTPEQ
;
A
#
# COMPACT_ATOMS: atom_id res chain seq x y z
N MET A 1 -46.78 9.08 -78.56
CA MET A 1 -45.88 9.63 -77.52
C MET A 1 -46.73 10.14 -76.36
N ILE A 2 -46.84 9.36 -75.27
CA ILE A 2 -47.61 9.74 -74.07
C ILE A 2 -46.59 10.11 -73.00
N ARG A 3 -46.55 11.40 -72.65
CA ARG A 3 -45.57 11.98 -71.72
C ARG A 3 -46.14 11.89 -70.30
N TRP A 4 -45.68 10.91 -69.52
CA TRP A 4 -46.04 10.74 -68.12
C TRP A 4 -45.45 11.89 -67.30
N LYS A 5 -46.30 12.75 -66.72
CA LYS A 5 -45.86 13.76 -65.76
C LYS A 5 -45.60 13.09 -64.40
N GLY A 6 -44.34 13.01 -64.00
CA GLY A 6 -43.95 12.62 -62.64
C GLY A 6 -44.42 13.67 -61.62
N LYS A 7 -44.93 13.21 -60.48
CA LYS A 7 -45.26 14.08 -59.35
C LYS A 7 -43.96 14.60 -58.72
N PRO A 8 -43.86 15.87 -58.32
CA PRO A 8 -42.66 16.41 -57.69
C PRO A 8 -42.45 15.75 -56.32
N SER A 9 -41.21 15.40 -55.99
CA SER A 9 -40.81 14.92 -54.67
C SER A 9 -40.91 16.07 -53.68
N THR A 10 -42.01 16.16 -52.96
CA THR A 10 -42.12 17.04 -51.80
C THR A 10 -41.15 16.52 -50.73
N GLN A 11 -40.04 17.22 -50.52
CA GLN A 11 -39.22 17.00 -49.33
C GLN A 11 -40.07 17.38 -48.13
N VAL A 12 -40.35 16.41 -47.27
CA VAL A 12 -41.04 16.64 -46.00
C VAL A 12 -40.05 17.37 -45.10
N GLU A 13 -40.21 18.68 -44.93
CA GLU A 13 -39.52 19.43 -43.88
C GLU A 13 -39.80 18.74 -42.55
N ALA A 14 -38.74 18.38 -41.83
CA ALA A 14 -38.84 17.78 -40.52
C ALA A 14 -39.54 18.76 -39.57
N ALA A 15 -40.78 18.45 -39.20
CA ALA A 15 -41.51 19.17 -38.17
C ALA A 15 -40.62 19.28 -36.92
N GLN A 16 -40.59 20.48 -36.32
CA GLN A 16 -39.84 20.71 -35.09
C GLN A 16 -40.37 19.74 -34.02
N LYS A 17 -39.52 18.80 -33.58
CA LYS A 17 -39.88 17.83 -32.54
C LYS A 17 -40.25 18.56 -31.25
N GLY A 18 -41.40 18.22 -30.68
CA GLY A 18 -41.83 18.74 -29.38
C GLY A 18 -40.97 18.18 -28.24
N PHE A 19 -41.10 18.77 -27.05
CA PHE A 19 -40.39 18.31 -25.85
C PHE A 19 -40.70 16.84 -25.50
N ASP A 20 -41.91 16.38 -25.83
CA ASP A 20 -42.39 15.02 -25.54
C ASP A 20 -42.04 13.98 -26.63
N ASP A 21 -41.44 14.40 -27.76
CA ASP A 21 -41.04 13.49 -28.86
C ASP A 21 -39.69 12.79 -28.62
N PHE A 22 -38.99 13.11 -27.52
CA PHE A 22 -37.71 12.51 -27.17
C PHE A 22 -37.91 11.28 -26.29
N ASP A 23 -37.64 10.09 -26.85
CA ASP A 23 -37.56 8.86 -26.05
C ASP A 23 -36.35 8.98 -25.09
N MET A 24 -36.63 8.92 -23.78
CA MET A 24 -35.60 9.06 -22.75
C MET A 24 -34.68 7.83 -22.80
N LYS A 25 -33.42 8.05 -23.17
CA LYS A 25 -32.43 6.98 -23.22
C LYS A 25 -31.94 6.63 -21.83
N LEU A 26 -31.48 5.39 -21.66
CA LEU A 26 -30.83 4.95 -20.42
C LEU A 26 -29.69 5.90 -20.02
N GLY A 27 -28.89 6.31 -21.01
CA GLY A 27 -27.76 7.21 -20.82
C GLY A 27 -28.14 8.55 -20.18
N ASP A 28 -29.22 9.17 -20.66
CA ASP A 28 -29.73 10.44 -20.13
C ASP A 28 -30.25 10.27 -18.71
N MET A 29 -30.91 9.14 -18.43
CA MET A 29 -31.41 8.83 -17.10
C MET A 29 -30.28 8.62 -16.09
N LEU A 30 -29.25 7.84 -16.45
CA LEU A 30 -28.07 7.61 -15.60
C LEU A 30 -27.31 8.91 -15.32
N ARG A 31 -27.16 9.76 -16.35
CA ARG A 31 -26.54 11.09 -16.21
C ARG A 31 -27.37 11.99 -15.31
N GLY A 32 -28.69 11.96 -15.45
CA GLY A 32 -29.64 12.67 -14.60
C GLY A 32 -29.49 12.28 -13.13
N GLU A 33 -29.53 10.98 -12.82
CA GLU A 33 -29.37 10.47 -11.45
C GLU A 33 -27.98 10.75 -10.87
N ARG A 34 -26.92 10.75 -11.69
CA ARG A 34 -25.61 11.19 -11.21
C ARG A 34 -25.60 12.69 -10.87
N ALA A 35 -26.29 13.50 -11.67
CA ALA A 35 -26.40 14.94 -11.45
C ALA A 35 -27.27 15.29 -10.23
N THR A 36 -28.33 14.52 -9.92
CA THR A 36 -29.12 14.69 -8.69
C THR A 36 -28.26 14.45 -7.44
N LEU A 37 -27.32 13.51 -7.51
CA LEU A 37 -26.32 13.27 -6.46
C LEU A 37 -25.16 14.28 -6.46
N SER A 38 -25.13 15.23 -7.41
CA SER A 38 -24.07 16.23 -7.57
C SER A 38 -22.67 15.61 -7.70
N LYS A 39 -22.56 14.44 -8.33
CA LYS A 39 -21.30 13.71 -8.50
C LYS A 39 -20.70 13.92 -9.89
N SER A 40 -19.39 14.19 -9.93
CA SER A 40 -18.65 14.15 -11.20
C SER A 40 -18.30 12.71 -11.57
N LEU A 41 -17.95 12.48 -12.84
CA LEU A 41 -17.46 11.18 -13.31
C LEU A 41 -16.20 10.72 -12.55
N LEU A 42 -15.34 11.68 -12.14
CA LEU A 42 -14.14 11.40 -11.35
C LEU A 42 -14.49 10.96 -9.92
N ASP A 43 -15.56 11.50 -9.34
CA ASP A 43 -16.03 11.09 -8.01
C ASP A 43 -16.57 9.66 -8.05
N VAL A 44 -17.40 9.35 -9.04
CA VAL A 44 -17.91 7.99 -9.28
C VAL A 44 -16.76 7.01 -9.50
N GLN A 45 -15.71 7.40 -10.22
CA GLN A 45 -14.51 6.58 -10.38
C GLN A 45 -13.83 6.26 -9.04
N ARG A 46 -13.68 7.25 -8.16
CA ARG A 46 -13.04 7.02 -6.85
C ARG A 46 -13.87 6.09 -5.96
N GLU A 47 -15.19 6.22 -6.02
CA GLU A 47 -16.13 5.44 -5.18
C GLU A 47 -16.34 4.02 -5.70
N LEU A 48 -16.55 3.83 -7.01
CA LEU A 48 -16.79 2.52 -7.61
C LEU A 48 -15.53 1.80 -8.08
N ARG A 49 -14.38 2.48 -8.13
CA ARG A 49 -13.13 1.95 -8.69
C ARG A 49 -13.27 1.49 -10.15
N ILE A 50 -14.15 2.14 -10.90
CA ILE A 50 -14.36 1.96 -12.34
C ILE A 50 -13.81 3.19 -13.05
N LYS A 51 -12.98 3.03 -14.10
CA LYS A 51 -12.43 4.16 -14.87
C LYS A 51 -13.57 5.09 -15.33
N ALA A 52 -13.40 6.41 -15.21
CA ALA A 52 -14.39 7.42 -15.61
C ALA A 52 -14.76 7.32 -17.08
N VAL A 53 -13.80 6.92 -17.93
CA VAL A 53 -14.03 6.63 -19.36
C VAL A 53 -15.09 5.55 -19.55
N TYR A 54 -15.11 4.51 -18.72
CA TYR A 54 -16.12 3.46 -18.79
C TYR A 54 -17.48 3.92 -18.26
N ILE A 55 -17.51 4.76 -17.23
CA ILE A 55 -18.78 5.36 -16.77
C ILE A 55 -19.38 6.25 -17.85
N ALA A 56 -18.57 7.06 -18.53
CA ALA A 56 -18.99 7.86 -19.68
C ALA A 56 -19.48 6.98 -20.85
N ALA A 57 -18.80 5.86 -21.11
CA ALA A 57 -19.23 4.89 -22.13
C ALA A 57 -20.59 4.27 -21.80
N ILE A 58 -20.86 3.95 -20.53
CA ILE A 58 -22.19 3.50 -20.07
C ILE A 58 -23.24 4.59 -20.31
N GLU A 59 -22.94 5.83 -19.95
CA GLU A 59 -23.85 6.98 -20.17
C GLU A 59 -24.09 7.30 -21.65
N ASN A 60 -23.18 6.91 -22.54
CA ASN A 60 -23.34 7.10 -23.99
C ASN A 60 -23.87 5.82 -24.69
N CYS A 61 -24.16 4.76 -23.94
CA CYS A 61 -24.56 3.45 -24.46
C CYS A 61 -23.59 2.91 -25.54
N ASP A 62 -22.28 3.15 -25.38
CA ASP A 62 -21.24 2.70 -26.32
C ASP A 62 -20.45 1.49 -25.76
N PRO A 63 -20.69 0.27 -26.27
CA PRO A 63 -20.01 -0.94 -25.79
C PRO A 63 -18.60 -1.10 -26.39
N SER A 64 -18.22 -0.30 -27.40
CA SER A 64 -16.92 -0.42 -28.07
C SER A 64 -15.77 0.23 -27.27
N ALA A 65 -16.09 1.17 -26.39
CA ALA A 65 -15.12 1.87 -25.55
C ALA A 65 -14.55 1.01 -24.41
N PHE A 66 -15.06 -0.21 -24.20
CA PHE A 66 -14.57 -1.10 -23.15
C PHE A 66 -13.44 -2.00 -23.68
N GLU A 67 -12.32 -2.04 -22.96
CA GLU A 67 -11.19 -2.94 -23.27
C GLU A 67 -11.58 -4.43 -23.23
N SER A 68 -12.49 -4.80 -22.31
CA SER A 68 -12.94 -6.18 -22.12
C SER A 68 -14.46 -6.26 -22.00
N PRO A 69 -15.17 -6.83 -23.00
CA PRO A 69 -16.62 -6.91 -23.02
C PRO A 69 -17.24 -7.70 -21.86
N SER A 70 -16.50 -8.63 -21.27
CA SER A 70 -16.99 -9.48 -20.17
C SER A 70 -17.31 -8.69 -18.90
N PHE A 71 -16.67 -7.54 -18.70
CA PHE A 71 -16.88 -6.71 -17.50
C PHE A 71 -18.00 -5.68 -17.62
N ILE A 72 -18.48 -5.39 -18.84
CA ILE A 72 -19.53 -4.39 -19.11
C ILE A 72 -20.75 -4.65 -18.21
N ALA A 73 -21.17 -5.91 -18.14
CA ALA A 73 -22.32 -6.31 -17.36
C ALA A 73 -22.15 -6.06 -15.85
N GLY A 74 -20.92 -6.16 -15.32
CA GLY A 74 -20.62 -5.84 -13.92
C GLY A 74 -20.57 -4.34 -13.67
N PHE A 75 -20.02 -3.57 -14.61
CA PHE A 75 -19.91 -2.12 -14.51
C PHE A 75 -21.27 -1.43 -14.56
N VAL A 76 -22.13 -1.79 -15.52
CA VAL A 76 -23.50 -1.24 -15.65
C VAL A 76 -24.30 -1.50 -14.38
N ARG A 77 -24.29 -2.73 -13.86
CA ARG A 77 -25.04 -3.09 -12.63
C ARG A 77 -24.50 -2.38 -11.39
N SER A 78 -23.18 -2.24 -11.28
CA SER A 78 -22.56 -1.55 -10.13
C SER A 78 -22.89 -0.06 -10.16
N TYR A 79 -22.90 0.56 -11.34
CA TYR A 79 -23.25 1.96 -11.50
C TYR A 79 -24.74 2.20 -11.25
N ALA A 80 -25.63 1.36 -11.78
CA ALA A 80 -27.07 1.43 -11.49
C ALA A 80 -27.36 1.32 -9.99
N ARG A 81 -26.72 0.37 -9.29
CA ARG A 81 -26.87 0.21 -7.84
C ARG A 81 -26.39 1.44 -7.07
N TYR A 82 -25.30 2.05 -7.52
CA TYR A 82 -24.77 3.27 -6.91
C TYR A 82 -25.74 4.45 -7.02
N LEU A 83 -26.42 4.57 -8.16
CA LEU A 83 -27.43 5.59 -8.42
C LEU A 83 -28.81 5.25 -7.82
N GLY A 84 -28.97 4.12 -7.14
CA GLY A 84 -30.26 3.69 -6.57
C GLY A 84 -31.25 3.14 -7.59
N LEU A 85 -30.81 2.82 -8.80
CA LEU A 85 -31.62 2.21 -9.86
C LEU A 85 -31.59 0.69 -9.80
N ASP A 86 -32.61 0.05 -10.39
CA ASP A 86 -32.63 -1.41 -10.51
C ASP A 86 -31.52 -1.89 -11.46
N PRO A 87 -30.59 -2.74 -10.99
CA PRO A 87 -29.40 -3.12 -11.77
C PRO A 87 -29.73 -4.02 -12.96
N ASP A 88 -30.74 -4.88 -12.84
CA ASP A 88 -31.09 -5.83 -13.89
C ASP A 88 -31.87 -5.13 -15.01
N TRP A 89 -32.78 -4.22 -14.65
CA TRP A 89 -33.46 -3.32 -15.58
C TRP A 89 -32.47 -2.44 -16.35
N ALA A 90 -31.51 -1.82 -15.66
CA ALA A 90 -30.52 -0.94 -16.31
C ALA A 90 -29.64 -1.70 -17.29
N PHE A 91 -29.22 -2.92 -16.93
CA PHE A 91 -28.43 -3.76 -17.82
C PHE A 91 -29.24 -4.26 -19.03
N ASP A 92 -30.50 -4.66 -18.84
CA ASP A 92 -31.37 -5.07 -19.95
C ASP A 92 -31.63 -3.91 -20.93
N ARG A 93 -31.88 -2.71 -20.40
CA ARG A 93 -32.04 -1.51 -21.22
C ARG A 93 -30.74 -1.16 -21.96
N PHE A 94 -29.59 -1.29 -21.31
CA PHE A 94 -28.29 -1.09 -21.94
C PHE A 94 -28.09 -2.06 -23.10
N CYS A 95 -28.40 -3.35 -22.93
CA CYS A 95 -28.28 -4.35 -24.01
C CYS A 95 -29.20 -4.01 -25.20
N LYS A 96 -30.43 -3.56 -24.93
CA LYS A 96 -31.39 -3.14 -25.97
C LYS A 96 -30.94 -1.90 -26.75
N GLU A 97 -30.39 -0.90 -26.07
CA GLU A 97 -29.98 0.36 -26.70
C GLU A 97 -28.62 0.27 -27.40
N SER A 98 -27.66 -0.44 -26.79
CA SER A 98 -26.30 -0.58 -27.34
C SER A 98 -26.13 -1.72 -28.33
N GLY A 99 -27.10 -2.65 -28.40
CA GLY A 99 -26.97 -3.91 -29.14
C GLY A 99 -25.95 -4.89 -28.52
N PHE A 100 -25.46 -4.62 -27.31
CA PHE A 100 -24.50 -5.47 -26.63
C PHE A 100 -25.10 -6.83 -26.29
N THR A 101 -24.46 -7.90 -26.75
CA THR A 101 -24.82 -9.27 -26.40
C THR A 101 -23.76 -9.83 -25.44
N PRO A 102 -24.14 -10.23 -24.21
CA PRO A 102 -23.17 -10.76 -23.26
C PRO A 102 -22.56 -12.07 -23.78
N THR A 103 -21.23 -12.13 -23.79
CA THR A 103 -20.47 -13.34 -24.17
C THR A 103 -20.84 -14.52 -23.25
N HIS A 104 -20.93 -15.73 -23.84
CA HIS A 104 -21.44 -16.96 -23.24
C HIS A 104 -20.89 -17.19 -21.81
N GLY A 105 -21.78 -17.29 -20.82
CA GLY A 105 -21.47 -17.39 -19.38
C GLY A 105 -22.22 -16.38 -18.50
N LEU A 106 -22.53 -15.18 -19.03
CA LEU A 106 -23.27 -14.13 -18.31
C LEU A 106 -24.67 -13.84 -18.88
N ALA A 107 -25.05 -14.45 -19.99
CA ALA A 107 -26.42 -14.38 -20.50
C ALA A 107 -27.38 -15.05 -19.50
N ALA A 108 -28.60 -14.51 -19.34
CA ALA A 108 -29.61 -15.07 -18.43
C ALA A 108 -29.93 -16.57 -18.71
N ALA A 109 -29.65 -17.05 -19.94
CA ALA A 109 -29.78 -18.45 -20.35
C ALA A 109 -28.63 -19.36 -19.86
N ALA A 110 -27.48 -18.81 -19.47
CA ALA A 110 -26.33 -19.55 -18.95
C ALA A 110 -26.36 -19.70 -17.41
N SER A 111 -27.10 -18.83 -16.72
CA SER A 111 -27.51 -19.08 -15.35
C SER A 111 -28.48 -20.26 -15.36
N GLY A 112 -28.04 -21.41 -14.82
CA GLY A 112 -28.90 -22.58 -14.61
C GLY A 112 -30.19 -22.22 -13.86
N PRO A 113 -31.17 -23.12 -13.79
CA PRO A 113 -32.51 -22.83 -13.26
C PRO A 113 -32.40 -22.07 -11.94
N LYS A 114 -32.80 -20.79 -11.95
CA LYS A 114 -32.83 -19.96 -10.74
C LYS A 114 -33.76 -20.69 -9.78
N ALA A 115 -33.19 -21.33 -8.75
CA ALA A 115 -33.96 -22.10 -7.79
C ALA A 115 -35.08 -21.17 -7.30
N PRO A 116 -36.36 -21.60 -7.37
CA PRO A 116 -37.45 -20.76 -6.91
C PRO A 116 -37.10 -20.39 -5.48
N ARG A 117 -37.01 -19.08 -5.21
CA ARG A 117 -37.02 -18.58 -3.83
C ARG A 117 -38.37 -19.02 -3.28
N ARG A 118 -38.40 -20.23 -2.69
CA ARG A 118 -39.49 -20.65 -1.82
C ARG A 118 -39.49 -19.57 -0.76
N THR A 119 -40.54 -18.77 -0.74
CA THR A 119 -40.94 -18.02 0.45
C THR A 119 -41.15 -19.10 1.51
N ALA A 120 -40.07 -19.46 2.20
CA ALA A 120 -40.12 -20.35 3.33
C ALA A 120 -41.13 -19.71 4.25
N ASP A 121 -42.20 -20.45 4.50
CA ASP A 121 -43.28 -20.04 5.38
C ASP A 121 -42.64 -19.50 6.67
N LEU A 122 -42.68 -18.19 6.84
CA LEU A 122 -42.00 -17.47 7.93
C LEU A 122 -42.46 -18.02 9.28
N ALA A 123 -43.71 -18.46 9.36
CA ALA A 123 -44.27 -19.13 10.53
C ALA A 123 -43.53 -20.44 10.85
N SER A 124 -43.24 -21.27 9.84
CA SER A 124 -42.45 -22.51 10.02
C SER A 124 -40.97 -22.24 10.33
N SER A 125 -40.42 -21.11 9.89
CA SER A 125 -39.02 -20.73 10.17
C SER A 125 -38.83 -20.12 11.56
N LEU A 126 -39.87 -19.48 12.11
CA LEU A 126 -39.91 -18.95 13.48
C LEU A 126 -40.28 -20.03 14.52
N ALA A 127 -41.06 -21.05 14.12
CA ALA A 127 -41.45 -22.16 14.98
C ALA A 127 -40.39 -23.28 15.09
N ASN A 128 -39.33 -23.22 14.29
CA ASN A 128 -38.22 -24.17 14.37
C ASN A 128 -37.22 -23.74 15.46
N PRO A 129 -37.07 -24.49 16.57
CA PRO A 129 -36.13 -24.15 17.65
C PRO A 129 -34.66 -24.29 17.24
N ASN A 130 -34.39 -24.89 16.07
CA ASN A 130 -33.07 -25.02 15.45
C ASN A 130 -32.94 -24.10 14.22
N ALA A 131 -33.36 -22.84 14.33
CA ALA A 131 -33.21 -21.86 13.26
C ALA A 131 -31.73 -21.64 12.93
N SER A 132 -31.35 -21.82 11.65
CA SER A 132 -29.96 -21.64 11.16
C SER A 132 -29.45 -20.20 11.22
N PHE A 133 -30.32 -19.23 11.56
CA PHE A 133 -29.98 -17.81 11.65
C PHE A 133 -29.61 -17.35 13.06
N ILE A 134 -29.70 -18.22 14.07
CA ILE A 134 -29.20 -17.93 15.41
C ILE A 134 -27.75 -18.44 15.47
N PRO A 135 -26.75 -17.56 15.71
CA PRO A 135 -25.37 -18.01 15.86
C PRO A 135 -25.31 -19.00 17.02
N LYS A 136 -25.07 -20.28 16.70
CA LYS A 136 -24.85 -21.30 17.72
C LYS A 136 -23.58 -20.91 18.46
N GLN A 137 -23.72 -20.51 19.72
CA GLN A 137 -22.56 -20.27 20.57
C GLN A 137 -21.79 -21.59 20.65
N ALA A 138 -20.57 -21.59 20.11
CA ALA A 138 -19.71 -22.77 20.20
C ALA A 138 -19.52 -23.12 21.68
N PRO A 139 -19.61 -24.41 22.06
CA PRO A 139 -19.46 -24.82 23.45
C PRO A 139 -18.11 -24.34 23.98
N ILE A 140 -18.09 -23.82 25.21
CA ILE A 140 -16.92 -23.14 25.82
C ILE A 140 -15.64 -24.00 25.74
N TRP A 141 -15.79 -25.33 25.76
CA TRP A 141 -14.74 -26.32 25.60
C TRP A 141 -13.95 -26.21 24.29
N THR A 142 -14.55 -25.71 23.21
CA THR A 142 -13.85 -25.48 21.92
C THR A 142 -12.95 -24.25 21.93
N LYS A 143 -13.08 -23.37 22.93
CA LYS A 143 -12.21 -22.21 23.11
C LYS A 143 -10.98 -22.51 23.97
N ILE A 144 -10.89 -23.73 24.53
CA ILE A 144 -9.77 -24.13 25.39
C ILE A 144 -8.71 -24.78 24.50
N ASP A 145 -7.72 -23.99 24.08
CA ASP A 145 -6.57 -24.51 23.36
C ASP A 145 -5.70 -25.36 24.29
N PRO A 146 -5.38 -26.63 23.94
CA PRO A 146 -4.57 -27.51 24.79
C PRO A 146 -3.16 -26.94 25.05
N ARG A 147 -2.66 -26.09 24.16
CA ARG A 147 -1.37 -25.37 24.32
C ARG A 147 -1.41 -24.35 25.45
N ALA A 148 -2.53 -23.64 25.62
CA ALA A 148 -2.69 -22.62 26.67
C ALA A 148 -2.85 -23.25 28.06
N VAL A 149 -3.49 -24.42 28.15
CA VAL A 149 -3.57 -25.19 29.40
C VAL A 149 -2.18 -25.64 29.86
N GLY A 150 -1.33 -26.06 28.91
CA GLY A 150 0.06 -26.42 29.20
C GLY A 150 0.87 -25.27 29.79
N SER A 151 0.80 -24.07 29.21
CA SER A 151 1.54 -22.91 29.74
C SER A 151 1.02 -22.47 31.11
N LEU A 152 -0.29 -22.53 31.33
CA LEU A 152 -0.87 -22.18 32.63
C LEU A 152 -0.43 -23.14 33.74
N ALA A 153 -0.34 -24.45 33.43
CA ALA A 153 0.15 -25.44 34.39
C ALA A 153 1.60 -25.18 34.82
N VAL A 154 2.47 -24.79 33.90
CA VAL A 154 3.88 -24.44 34.21
C VAL A 154 3.94 -23.21 35.12
N VAL A 155 3.15 -22.17 34.84
CA VAL A 155 3.10 -20.96 35.67
C VAL A 155 2.65 -21.29 37.10
N VAL A 156 1.60 -22.10 37.25
CA VAL A 156 1.12 -22.53 38.57
C VAL A 156 2.17 -23.36 39.31
N MET A 157 2.89 -24.25 38.62
CA MET A 157 3.96 -25.04 39.20
C MET A 157 5.11 -24.17 39.71
N VAL A 158 5.54 -23.18 38.93
CA VAL A 158 6.61 -22.24 39.33
C VAL A 158 6.15 -21.37 40.49
N ALA A 159 4.94 -20.80 40.42
CA ALA A 159 4.39 -19.97 41.50
C ALA A 159 4.25 -20.76 42.81
N GLY A 160 3.80 -22.01 42.73
CA GLY A 160 3.73 -22.93 43.87
C GLY A 160 5.10 -23.25 44.45
N GLY A 161 6.11 -23.49 43.61
CA GLY A 161 7.48 -23.73 44.05
C GLY A 161 8.09 -22.51 44.79
N ILE A 162 7.88 -21.31 44.26
CA ILE A 162 8.34 -20.06 44.91
C ILE A 162 7.59 -19.83 46.22
N GLY A 163 6.27 -20.02 46.23
CA GLY A 163 5.46 -19.87 47.45
C GLY A 163 5.86 -20.87 48.54
N TYR A 164 6.11 -22.12 48.17
CA TYR A 164 6.60 -23.14 49.08
C TYR A 164 8.00 -22.81 49.62
N GLY A 165 8.91 -22.35 48.75
CA GLY A 165 10.24 -21.90 49.14
C GLY A 165 10.20 -20.74 50.14
N ALA A 166 9.38 -19.72 49.87
CA ALA A 166 9.20 -18.59 50.77
C ALA A 166 8.62 -19.03 52.13
N TRP A 167 7.61 -19.90 52.13
CA TRP A 167 7.02 -20.44 53.36
C TRP A 167 8.04 -21.25 54.19
N SER A 168 8.85 -22.09 53.52
CA SER A 168 9.89 -22.87 54.17
C SER A 168 10.96 -22.01 54.83
N VAL A 169 11.37 -20.90 54.20
CA VAL A 169 12.36 -19.98 54.78
C VAL A 169 11.82 -19.29 56.03
N LEU A 170 10.54 -18.87 56.04
CA LEU A 170 9.92 -18.27 57.21
C LEU A 170 9.89 -19.23 58.41
N GLN A 171 9.67 -20.53 58.17
CA GLN A 171 9.70 -21.53 59.24
C GLN A 171 11.11 -21.74 59.81
N GLU A 172 12.16 -21.63 58.99
CA GLU A 172 13.54 -21.80 59.46
C GLU A 172 14.03 -20.58 60.27
N VAL A 173 13.64 -19.36 59.88
CA VAL A 173 13.97 -18.12 60.62
C VAL A 173 13.32 -18.08 62.01
N GLN A 174 12.19 -18.76 62.21
CA GLN A 174 11.58 -18.90 63.54
C GLN A 174 12.27 -19.95 64.43
N ARG A 175 13.20 -20.74 63.90
CA ARG A 175 14.00 -21.71 64.65
C ARG A 175 15.36 -21.16 65.09
N VAL A 176 15.49 -19.84 65.20
CA VAL A 176 16.64 -19.25 65.90
C VAL A 176 16.56 -19.69 67.36
N GLN A 177 17.30 -20.75 67.69
CA GLN A 177 17.59 -21.10 69.07
C GLN A 177 18.44 -19.97 69.63
N LEU A 178 17.80 -19.07 70.36
CA LEU A 178 18.48 -18.20 71.30
C LEU A 178 19.04 -19.12 72.39
N THR A 179 20.26 -19.62 72.21
CA THR A 179 21.07 -20.08 73.34
C THR A 179 21.25 -18.88 74.26
N PRO A 180 20.71 -18.89 75.49
CA PRO A 180 20.89 -17.77 76.40
C PRO A 180 22.37 -17.70 76.76
N VAL A 181 23.09 -16.73 76.20
CA VAL A 181 24.41 -16.40 76.70
C VAL A 181 24.19 -15.37 77.81
N GLU A 182 24.18 -15.86 79.06
CA GLU A 182 24.38 -14.99 80.22
C GLU A 182 25.84 -14.51 80.23
N GLN A 183 26.14 -13.47 79.46
CA GLN A 183 27.33 -12.67 79.65
C GLN A 183 26.89 -11.24 79.93
N ALA A 184 26.87 -10.89 81.22
CA ALA A 184 26.70 -9.51 81.65
C ALA A 184 27.86 -8.69 81.09
N PRO A 185 27.61 -7.63 80.29
CA PRO A 185 28.68 -6.78 79.80
C PRO A 185 29.26 -6.00 81.00
N GLY A 186 30.47 -6.37 81.39
CA GLY A 186 31.29 -5.56 82.28
C GLY A 186 31.66 -4.26 81.56
N VAL A 187 30.91 -3.20 81.83
CA VAL A 187 31.25 -1.84 81.40
C VAL A 187 32.44 -1.39 82.25
N VAL A 188 33.65 -1.57 81.71
CA VAL A 188 34.84 -0.90 82.24
C VAL A 188 34.86 0.47 81.56
N ALA A 189 34.39 1.49 82.27
CA ALA A 189 34.61 2.88 81.90
C ALA A 189 36.09 3.19 82.07
N GLU A 190 36.85 3.16 80.98
CA GLU A 190 38.20 3.68 80.94
C GLU A 190 38.09 5.21 80.78
N ILE A 191 38.25 5.90 81.92
CA ILE A 191 38.26 7.35 82.02
C ILE A 191 39.60 7.83 81.44
N ASP A 192 39.54 8.51 80.30
CA ASP A 192 40.67 9.19 79.67
C ASP A 192 41.19 10.34 80.56
N PRO A 193 42.45 10.32 81.05
CA PRO A 193 42.99 11.38 81.87
C PRO A 193 43.32 12.63 81.03
N LEU A 194 42.53 13.66 81.28
CA LEU A 194 42.68 15.06 80.82
C LEU A 194 44.15 15.54 80.72
N GLN A 195 44.60 15.79 79.50
CA GLN A 195 45.77 16.63 79.22
C GLN A 195 45.40 18.12 79.34
N PRO A 196 46.08 18.92 80.18
CA PRO A 196 45.82 20.35 80.29
C PRO A 196 46.56 21.12 79.19
N VAL A 197 45.83 21.71 78.25
CA VAL A 197 46.37 22.74 77.35
C VAL A 197 46.02 24.11 77.91
N ALA A 198 47.06 24.85 78.28
CA ALA A 198 47.04 26.25 78.73
C ALA A 198 46.96 27.21 77.51
N PRO A 199 46.67 28.51 77.71
CA PRO A 199 45.71 29.25 76.91
C PRO A 199 46.35 30.05 75.77
N VAL A 200 45.60 30.26 74.69
CA VAL A 200 45.90 31.31 73.71
C VAL A 200 44.77 32.32 73.73
N GLU A 201 45.12 33.53 74.16
CA GLU A 201 44.26 34.71 74.23
C GLU A 201 43.75 35.13 72.86
N MET A 202 42.50 35.60 72.86
CA MET A 202 41.92 36.35 71.74
C MET A 202 42.61 37.70 71.59
N ALA A 203 42.94 38.06 70.34
CA ALA A 203 43.08 39.45 69.93
C ALA A 203 42.32 39.68 68.62
N SER A 204 41.61 40.79 68.61
CA SER A 204 40.64 41.27 67.63
C SER A 204 41.26 41.69 66.30
N ALA A 205 40.48 41.45 65.23
CA ALA A 205 40.32 42.20 63.98
C ALA A 205 41.53 42.91 63.38
N ALA A 206 41.96 42.45 62.20
CA ALA A 206 41.76 43.15 60.93
C ALA A 206 42.50 42.41 59.81
N ASP A 207 41.93 42.54 58.62
CA ASP A 207 42.61 42.56 57.33
C ASP A 207 42.83 41.26 56.52
N VAL A 208 42.29 41.36 55.30
CA VAL A 208 42.59 40.65 54.05
C VAL A 208 42.11 39.20 53.91
N LEU A 209 40.87 39.04 53.43
CA LEU A 209 40.50 37.99 52.47
C LEU A 209 39.66 38.58 51.33
N PRO A 210 39.91 38.19 50.06
CA PRO A 210 39.24 38.76 48.89
C PRO A 210 37.77 38.36 48.83
N ALA A 211 36.92 39.35 48.58
CA ALA A 211 35.51 39.19 48.30
C ALA A 211 35.32 38.61 46.90
N ASP A 212 34.86 37.37 46.82
CA ASP A 212 33.80 36.95 45.91
C ASP A 212 33.41 35.50 46.27
N VAL A 213 32.12 35.20 46.11
CA VAL A 213 31.48 33.89 46.27
C VAL A 213 31.00 33.50 47.69
N LEU A 214 29.96 34.18 48.16
CA LEU A 214 28.89 33.55 48.96
C LEU A 214 27.53 34.06 48.43
N PRO A 215 26.58 33.19 48.05
CA PRO A 215 25.26 33.63 47.62
C PRO A 215 24.41 34.01 48.84
N ASP A 216 23.98 35.27 48.84
CA ASP A 216 23.04 35.86 49.79
C ASP A 216 21.64 35.24 49.60
N ALA A 217 21.22 34.42 50.57
CA ALA A 217 19.95 33.73 50.55
C ALA A 217 18.95 34.43 51.50
N ALA A 218 18.56 35.68 51.20
CA ALA A 218 17.42 36.34 51.87
C ALA A 218 16.91 37.62 51.18
N THR A 219 16.83 37.69 49.85
CA THR A 219 16.28 38.89 49.16
C THR A 219 14.95 38.60 48.46
N GLU A 220 14.05 39.59 48.45
CA GLU A 220 12.73 39.56 47.77
C GLU A 220 12.82 39.09 46.31
N GLU A 221 13.96 39.31 45.65
CA GLU A 221 14.24 38.83 44.29
C GLU A 221 14.27 37.31 44.17
N ALA A 222 14.65 36.58 45.22
CA ALA A 222 14.64 35.12 45.23
C ALA A 222 13.20 34.57 45.27
N PHE A 223 12.32 35.23 46.03
CA PHE A 223 10.89 34.89 46.09
C PHE A 223 10.14 35.33 44.82
N ASP A 224 10.50 36.47 44.24
CA ASP A 224 9.91 36.95 42.98
C ASP A 224 10.24 36.02 41.79
N ARG A 225 11.43 35.39 41.80
CA ARG A 225 11.77 34.33 40.82
C ARG A 225 10.97 33.04 40.99
N LEU A 226 10.58 32.69 42.21
CA LEU A 226 9.78 31.49 42.50
C LEU A 226 8.31 31.65 42.09
N TYR A 227 7.78 32.88 42.12
CA TYR A 227 6.37 33.18 41.78
C TYR A 227 6.17 33.73 40.36
N ARG A 228 7.24 34.03 39.62
CA ARG A 228 7.15 34.47 38.22
C ARG A 228 6.65 33.29 37.35
N PRO A 229 5.52 33.43 36.64
CA PRO A 229 5.10 32.39 35.70
C PRO A 229 6.18 32.22 34.63
N ALA A 230 6.67 30.99 34.48
CA ALA A 230 7.65 30.66 33.45
C ALA A 230 7.11 31.11 32.10
N ALA A 231 7.86 31.96 31.40
CA ALA A 231 7.51 32.35 30.04
C ALA A 231 7.41 31.07 29.22
N LEU A 232 6.24 30.78 28.66
CA LEU A 232 6.04 29.67 27.75
C LEU A 232 7.04 29.84 26.61
N GLU A 233 8.03 28.95 26.53
CA GLU A 233 8.87 28.86 25.34
C GLU A 233 7.94 28.54 24.17
N THR A 234 7.82 29.48 23.24
CA THR A 234 7.16 29.24 21.97
C THR A 234 7.86 28.08 21.29
N PRO A 235 7.12 27.05 20.82
CA PRO A 235 7.73 25.89 20.22
C PRO A 235 8.62 26.32 19.05
N VAL A 236 9.88 25.91 19.09
CA VAL A 236 10.81 26.07 17.97
C VAL A 236 10.29 25.17 16.85
N LEU A 237 9.64 25.77 15.86
CA LEU A 237 9.14 25.06 14.69
C LEU A 237 10.34 24.67 13.80
N ILE A 238 10.78 23.42 13.94
CA ILE A 238 11.73 22.81 13.01
C ILE A 238 10.89 22.15 11.92
N ALA A 239 11.16 22.49 10.65
CA ALA A 239 10.51 21.85 9.53
C ALA A 239 10.86 20.34 9.56
N ARG A 240 9.83 19.51 9.76
CA ARG A 240 9.98 18.04 9.87
C ARG A 240 10.61 17.42 8.63
N ASP A 241 10.38 18.05 7.48
CA ASP A 241 10.73 17.53 6.17
C ASP A 241 11.69 18.51 5.46
N GLY A 242 12.91 18.63 5.96
CA GLY A 242 13.95 19.52 5.42
C GLY A 242 14.10 19.47 3.89
N PRO A 243 14.13 18.29 3.24
CA PRO A 243 14.25 18.20 1.78
C PRO A 243 13.01 18.68 1.01
N ILE A 244 11.79 18.57 1.58
CA ILE A 244 10.55 18.97 0.90
C ILE A 244 10.39 20.50 0.94
N ALA A 245 10.82 21.14 2.03
CA ALA A 245 10.76 22.59 2.17
C ALA A 245 11.75 23.34 1.24
N ALA A 246 12.79 22.66 0.75
CA ALA A 246 13.77 23.23 -0.18
C ALA A 246 13.34 23.18 -1.66
N ILE A 247 12.21 22.53 -1.97
CA ILE A 247 11.69 22.45 -3.33
C ILE A 247 11.02 23.79 -3.68
N ASP A 248 11.60 24.56 -4.60
CA ASP A 248 10.96 25.77 -5.12
C ASP A 248 9.81 25.36 -6.08
N PRO A 249 8.54 25.66 -5.75
CA PRO A 249 7.40 25.31 -6.60
C PRO A 249 7.38 26.04 -7.95
N ARG A 250 8.22 27.08 -8.12
CA ARG A 250 8.39 27.79 -9.40
C ARG A 250 9.38 27.10 -10.35
N GLU A 251 10.27 26.27 -9.82
CA GLU A 251 11.23 25.48 -10.60
C GLU A 251 10.78 24.02 -10.73
N ALA A 252 10.15 23.46 -9.70
CA ALA A 252 9.79 22.04 -9.59
C ALA A 252 8.28 21.77 -9.73
N GLY A 253 7.67 22.31 -10.78
CA GLY A 253 6.26 22.08 -11.15
C GLY A 253 6.07 21.94 -12.66
N VAL A 254 4.92 21.41 -13.10
CA VAL A 254 4.59 21.12 -14.51
C VAL A 254 4.40 22.41 -15.37
N LEU A 255 4.62 23.59 -14.80
CA LEU A 255 4.46 24.89 -15.47
C LEU A 255 5.61 25.86 -15.11
N PRO A 256 6.86 25.64 -15.55
CA PRO A 256 7.88 26.66 -15.43
C PRO A 256 7.64 27.73 -16.52
N GLY A 257 7.39 28.99 -16.13
CA GLY A 257 7.63 30.13 -17.02
C GLY A 257 6.47 31.04 -17.44
N THR A 258 5.27 30.99 -16.86
CA THR A 258 4.18 31.91 -17.26
C THR A 258 4.04 33.20 -16.44
N ALA A 259 4.84 33.38 -15.37
CA ALA A 259 4.66 34.53 -14.46
C ALA A 259 5.56 35.76 -14.75
N GLN A 260 6.47 35.71 -15.74
CA GLN A 260 7.41 36.82 -16.01
C GLN A 260 7.35 37.43 -17.42
N ALA A 261 6.45 36.98 -18.29
CA ALA A 261 6.30 37.53 -19.64
C ALA A 261 5.13 38.52 -19.79
N MET A 262 4.91 39.38 -18.78
CA MET A 262 3.97 40.52 -18.88
C MET A 262 4.70 41.85 -18.70
N THR A 263 5.82 42.07 -19.39
CA THR A 263 6.25 43.43 -19.74
C THR A 263 7.05 43.40 -21.03
N SER A 264 6.50 44.08 -22.04
CA SER A 264 7.14 44.58 -23.27
C SER A 264 7.59 43.60 -24.36
N ALA A 265 7.27 44.02 -25.59
CA ALA A 265 7.84 43.68 -26.91
C ALA A 265 6.98 42.82 -27.86
N PRO A 266 7.04 43.11 -29.19
CA PRO A 266 5.89 43.11 -30.08
C PRO A 266 5.72 41.83 -30.90
N MET A 267 4.50 41.70 -31.41
CA MET A 267 4.02 40.76 -32.41
C MET A 267 4.97 40.60 -33.60
N VAL A 268 5.51 39.40 -33.78
CA VAL A 268 6.06 38.93 -35.07
C VAL A 268 5.42 37.59 -35.38
N LEU A 269 4.74 37.58 -36.53
CA LEU A 269 4.11 36.42 -37.15
C LEU A 269 5.22 35.54 -37.74
N ALA A 270 5.38 34.30 -37.26
CA ALA A 270 6.25 33.31 -37.88
C ALA A 270 5.57 31.94 -37.90
N GLU A 271 5.40 31.46 -39.12
CA GLU A 271 4.83 30.20 -39.56
C GLU A 271 5.82 29.05 -39.30
N ALA A 272 5.39 27.93 -38.70
CA ALA A 272 6.19 26.70 -38.60
C ALA A 272 5.28 25.46 -38.55
N GLY A 273 5.54 24.52 -39.47
CA GLY A 273 4.81 23.26 -39.65
C GLY A 273 5.09 22.19 -38.57
N PRO A 274 4.40 21.03 -38.66
CA PRO A 274 4.38 20.05 -37.59
C PRO A 274 5.64 19.17 -37.59
N THR A 275 6.31 19.08 -36.45
CA THR A 275 7.33 18.06 -36.17
C THR A 275 6.73 17.03 -35.20
N PRO A 276 6.87 15.71 -35.44
CA PRO A 276 6.37 14.68 -34.52
C PRO A 276 7.21 14.63 -33.24
N ALA A 277 6.54 14.57 -32.08
CA ALA A 277 7.17 14.38 -30.78
C ALA A 277 7.40 12.87 -30.51
N GLU A 278 8.62 12.53 -30.08
CA GLU A 278 8.96 11.22 -29.52
C GLU A 278 8.29 11.00 -28.14
N PRO A 279 7.87 9.78 -27.81
CA PRO A 279 7.29 9.46 -26.51
C PRO A 279 8.36 9.44 -25.40
N GLY A 280 8.12 10.28 -24.38
CA GLY A 280 8.96 10.44 -23.20
C GLY A 280 9.06 9.18 -22.33
N GLN A 281 10.31 8.86 -21.97
CA GLN A 281 10.73 7.81 -21.06
C GLN A 281 10.48 8.26 -19.61
N LEU A 282 9.77 7.45 -18.82
CA LEU A 282 9.57 7.68 -17.40
C LEU A 282 10.91 7.57 -16.64
N PRO A 283 11.17 8.38 -15.60
CA PRO A 283 12.44 8.33 -14.90
C PRO A 283 12.51 7.07 -14.03
N VAL A 284 13.38 6.14 -14.42
CA VAL A 284 13.82 5.01 -13.60
C VAL A 284 14.84 5.52 -12.61
N VAL A 285 14.60 5.32 -11.32
CA VAL A 285 15.53 5.61 -10.23
C VAL A 285 16.79 4.75 -10.45
N HIS A 286 17.90 5.38 -10.84
CA HIS A 286 19.21 4.74 -10.84
C HIS A 286 19.82 4.90 -9.45
N ALA A 287 19.94 3.79 -8.72
CA ALA A 287 20.83 3.73 -7.56
C ALA A 287 22.28 3.79 -8.07
N LEU A 288 23.02 4.83 -7.68
CA LEU A 288 24.44 4.97 -7.96
C LEU A 288 25.22 3.83 -7.28
N GLY A 289 25.78 2.95 -8.09
CA GLY A 289 26.63 1.83 -7.66
C GLY A 289 26.47 0.63 -8.57
N ALA A 290 26.85 0.74 -9.85
CA ALA A 290 26.74 -0.34 -10.82
C ALA A 290 27.83 -1.38 -10.62
N GLU A 291 27.70 -2.19 -9.57
CA GLU A 291 28.14 -3.58 -9.70
C GLU A 291 27.14 -4.32 -10.59
N PRO A 292 27.58 -5.21 -11.50
CA PRO A 292 26.65 -5.98 -12.30
C PRO A 292 25.71 -6.77 -11.39
N ALA A 293 24.41 -6.68 -11.65
CA ALA A 293 23.42 -7.47 -10.95
C ALA A 293 23.72 -8.96 -11.20
N GLU A 294 23.85 -9.72 -10.12
CA GLU A 294 24.20 -11.14 -10.20
C GLU A 294 23.03 -11.98 -10.77
N VAL A 295 21.80 -11.49 -10.54
CA VAL A 295 20.55 -12.11 -10.96
C VAL A 295 19.67 -11.08 -11.67
N GLU A 296 19.20 -11.41 -12.86
CA GLU A 296 18.15 -10.67 -13.56
C GLU A 296 16.94 -11.56 -13.82
N VAL A 297 15.75 -10.98 -13.75
CA VAL A 297 14.49 -11.62 -14.16
C VAL A 297 14.18 -11.18 -15.59
N LEU A 298 13.96 -12.13 -16.49
CA LEU A 298 13.63 -11.91 -17.91
C LEU A 298 12.23 -12.43 -18.20
N ALA A 299 11.41 -11.65 -18.91
CA ALA A 299 10.09 -12.08 -19.39
C ALA A 299 10.08 -12.30 -20.91
N VAL A 300 9.82 -13.54 -21.36
CA VAL A 300 9.64 -13.89 -22.79
C VAL A 300 8.23 -13.65 -23.30
N ARG A 301 7.24 -13.56 -22.40
CA ARG A 301 5.83 -13.24 -22.67
C ARG A 301 5.27 -12.39 -21.52
N PRO A 302 4.15 -11.67 -21.73
CA PRO A 302 3.53 -10.88 -20.67
C PRO A 302 3.23 -11.72 -19.43
N SER A 303 3.80 -11.34 -18.29
CA SER A 303 3.61 -12.06 -17.03
C SER A 303 3.62 -11.11 -15.84
N TRP A 304 2.62 -11.23 -14.97
CA TRP A 304 2.61 -10.48 -13.72
C TRP A 304 3.67 -11.01 -12.78
N VAL A 305 4.55 -10.12 -12.30
CA VAL A 305 5.69 -10.40 -11.45
C VAL A 305 5.64 -9.50 -10.22
N ARG A 306 5.82 -10.11 -9.05
CA ARG A 306 6.04 -9.43 -7.77
C ARG A 306 7.29 -9.97 -7.10
N ILE A 307 8.19 -9.09 -6.70
CA ILE A 307 9.40 -9.39 -5.94
C ILE A 307 9.28 -8.72 -4.57
N THR A 308 9.40 -9.51 -3.52
CA THR A 308 9.30 -9.06 -2.13
C THR A 308 10.61 -9.30 -1.39
N ALA A 309 11.08 -8.32 -0.62
CA ALA A 309 12.16 -8.51 0.33
C ALA A 309 11.74 -9.46 1.46
N SER A 310 12.69 -9.87 2.29
CA SER A 310 12.45 -10.77 3.41
C SER A 310 11.59 -10.16 4.53
N ASP A 311 11.64 -8.83 4.69
CA ASP A 311 10.79 -8.05 5.59
C ASP A 311 9.32 -7.93 5.10
N GLY A 312 9.03 -8.42 3.89
CA GLY A 312 7.70 -8.36 3.27
C GLY A 312 7.44 -7.10 2.44
N SER A 313 8.39 -6.16 2.36
CA SER A 313 8.29 -4.99 1.47
C SER A 313 8.32 -5.42 -0.01
N VAL A 314 7.55 -4.70 -0.84
CA VAL A 314 7.50 -4.98 -2.29
C VAL A 314 8.59 -4.15 -2.98
N ILE A 315 9.59 -4.84 -3.54
CA ILE A 315 10.69 -4.23 -4.28
C ILE A 315 10.24 -3.89 -5.71
N PHE A 316 9.49 -4.81 -6.32
CA PHE A 316 9.03 -4.68 -7.69
C PHE A 316 7.68 -5.37 -7.86
N GLU A 317 6.73 -4.70 -8.51
CA GLU A 317 5.44 -5.29 -8.88
C GLU A 317 4.94 -4.68 -10.19
N LYS A 318 4.86 -5.50 -11.23
CA LYS A 318 4.38 -5.08 -12.55
C LYS A 318 3.99 -6.30 -13.38
N VAL A 319 3.17 -6.10 -14.41
CA VAL A 319 3.17 -7.00 -15.56
C VAL A 319 4.40 -6.69 -16.38
N MET A 320 5.35 -7.64 -16.43
CA MET A 320 6.54 -7.54 -17.28
C MET A 320 6.14 -7.91 -18.70
N ASP A 321 6.45 -7.05 -19.66
CA ASP A 321 6.21 -7.30 -21.08
C ASP A 321 7.27 -8.25 -21.67
N ALA A 322 6.97 -8.84 -22.83
CA ALA A 322 7.96 -9.63 -23.57
C ALA A 322 9.12 -8.71 -23.96
N GLY A 323 10.31 -8.96 -23.43
CA GLY A 323 11.49 -8.12 -23.65
C GLY A 323 12.07 -7.62 -22.35
N GLU A 324 11.22 -7.48 -21.33
CA GLU A 324 11.54 -6.74 -20.14
C GLU A 324 12.48 -7.54 -19.23
N ARG A 325 13.47 -6.84 -18.69
CA ARG A 325 14.46 -7.36 -17.76
C ARG A 325 14.42 -6.53 -16.49
N PHE A 326 14.51 -7.20 -15.35
CA PHE A 326 14.61 -6.55 -14.06
C PHE A 326 15.85 -7.06 -13.33
N ALA A 327 16.81 -6.17 -13.09
CA ALA A 327 17.99 -6.44 -12.28
C ALA A 327 17.60 -6.54 -10.81
N VAL A 328 17.83 -7.70 -10.19
CA VAL A 328 17.48 -7.92 -8.77
C VAL A 328 18.53 -7.22 -7.90
N PRO A 329 18.14 -6.30 -7.00
CA PRO A 329 19.08 -5.66 -6.09
C PRO A 329 19.76 -6.68 -5.17
N LYS A 330 21.06 -6.52 -4.93
CA LYS A 330 21.80 -7.32 -3.95
C LYS A 330 21.35 -6.90 -2.54
N LEU A 331 20.65 -7.79 -1.84
CA LEU A 331 20.20 -7.60 -0.46
C LEU A 331 20.89 -8.61 0.46
N GLU A 332 20.96 -8.31 1.76
CA GLU A 332 21.55 -9.21 2.77
C GLU A 332 20.79 -10.55 2.84
N GLU A 333 19.46 -10.49 2.77
CA GLU A 333 18.60 -11.65 2.62
C GLU A 333 17.99 -11.69 1.21
N PRO A 334 17.99 -12.86 0.54
CA PRO A 334 17.57 -12.96 -0.85
C PRO A 334 16.06 -12.70 -0.99
N PRO A 335 15.65 -11.83 -1.93
CA PRO A 335 14.24 -11.54 -2.15
C PRO A 335 13.51 -12.74 -2.77
N LYS A 336 12.18 -12.74 -2.64
CA LYS A 336 11.31 -13.80 -3.15
C LYS A 336 10.48 -13.30 -4.32
N LEU A 337 10.40 -14.12 -5.36
CA LEU A 337 9.57 -13.91 -6.54
C LEU A 337 8.23 -14.64 -6.42
N ARG A 338 7.20 -13.96 -6.93
CA ARG A 338 5.92 -14.55 -7.33
C ARG A 338 5.60 -14.13 -8.76
N THR A 339 5.20 -15.10 -9.59
CA THR A 339 4.83 -14.85 -10.99
C THR A 339 3.52 -15.56 -11.37
N GLY A 340 2.72 -14.92 -12.22
CA GLY A 340 1.42 -15.39 -12.68
C GLY A 340 1.47 -16.31 -13.91
N GLU A 341 2.40 -16.06 -14.83
CA GLU A 341 2.71 -16.93 -15.98
C GLU A 341 4.18 -17.33 -15.81
N SER A 342 4.40 -18.46 -15.14
CA SER A 342 5.75 -18.90 -14.77
C SER A 342 6.54 -19.50 -15.93
N GLY A 343 5.85 -19.92 -17.00
CA GLY A 343 6.48 -20.43 -18.22
C GLY A 343 7.04 -19.32 -19.11
N ALA A 344 6.75 -18.07 -18.79
CA ALA A 344 7.19 -16.87 -19.48
C ALA A 344 8.35 -16.18 -18.77
N ILE A 345 8.72 -16.63 -17.57
CA ILE A 345 9.82 -16.04 -16.81
C ILE A 345 11.04 -16.95 -16.87
N TYR A 346 12.21 -16.33 -17.04
CA TYR A 346 13.53 -16.93 -16.98
C TYR A 346 14.42 -16.06 -16.09
N PHE A 347 15.51 -16.64 -15.59
CA PHE A 347 16.50 -15.93 -14.77
C PHE A 347 17.82 -15.86 -15.52
N ALA A 348 18.42 -14.69 -15.64
CA ALA A 348 19.82 -14.58 -16.05
C ALA A 348 20.70 -14.56 -14.80
N VAL A 349 21.45 -15.63 -14.54
CA VAL A 349 22.41 -15.72 -13.45
C VAL A 349 23.80 -15.58 -14.06
N ASN A 350 24.52 -14.50 -13.72
CA ASN A 350 25.81 -14.17 -14.34
C ASN A 350 25.78 -14.17 -15.89
N GLY A 351 24.65 -13.74 -16.47
CA GLY A 351 24.45 -13.70 -17.92
C GLY A 351 23.97 -15.01 -18.57
N VAL A 352 23.92 -16.12 -17.84
CA VAL A 352 23.39 -17.40 -18.35
C VAL A 352 21.91 -17.51 -18.00
N ALA A 353 21.07 -17.79 -19.00
CA ALA A 353 19.64 -17.96 -18.80
C ALA A 353 19.32 -19.33 -18.16
N HIS A 354 18.52 -19.34 -17.11
CA HIS A 354 17.98 -20.50 -16.40
C HIS A 354 16.45 -20.45 -16.40
N GLY A 355 15.80 -21.60 -16.53
CA GLY A 355 14.34 -21.70 -16.48
C GLY A 355 13.77 -22.64 -17.55
N PRO A 356 12.46 -22.56 -17.82
CA PRO A 356 11.49 -21.59 -17.28
C PRO A 356 11.21 -21.76 -15.79
N VAL A 357 10.68 -20.71 -15.13
CA VAL A 357 10.33 -20.75 -13.69
C VAL A 357 9.29 -21.82 -13.35
N GLY A 358 8.41 -22.12 -14.30
CA GLY A 358 7.43 -23.20 -14.18
C GLY A 358 6.78 -23.54 -15.51
N SER A 359 5.68 -24.29 -15.46
CA SER A 359 4.90 -24.62 -16.66
C SER A 359 4.12 -23.41 -17.19
N LYS A 360 3.80 -23.43 -18.49
CA LYS A 360 2.95 -22.41 -19.13
C LYS A 360 1.61 -22.26 -18.39
N GLY A 361 1.19 -21.02 -18.16
CA GLY A 361 -0.03 -20.65 -17.44
C GLY A 361 -0.06 -20.94 -15.93
N ALA A 362 1.02 -21.49 -15.34
CA ALA A 362 1.08 -21.76 -13.90
C ALA A 362 1.54 -20.54 -13.10
N VAL A 363 1.05 -20.44 -11.86
CA VAL A 363 1.45 -19.43 -10.89
C VAL A 363 2.47 -20.02 -9.93
N THR A 364 3.70 -19.49 -9.92
CA THR A 364 4.77 -19.92 -9.02
C THR A 364 5.03 -18.84 -7.98
N LYS A 365 5.26 -19.26 -6.72
CA LYS A 365 5.40 -18.38 -5.56
C LYS A 365 6.61 -18.79 -4.75
N ASN A 366 7.16 -17.84 -3.99
CA ASN A 366 8.26 -18.06 -3.05
C ASN A 366 9.53 -18.59 -3.72
N VAL A 367 9.81 -18.16 -4.97
CA VAL A 367 11.07 -18.49 -5.63
C VAL A 367 12.15 -17.56 -5.09
N GLU A 368 13.15 -18.12 -4.43
CA GLU A 368 14.27 -17.35 -3.89
C GLU A 368 15.17 -16.84 -5.02
N LEU A 369 15.43 -15.54 -5.04
CA LEU A 369 16.24 -14.87 -6.07
C LEU A 369 17.71 -14.76 -5.64
N SER A 370 18.34 -15.89 -5.35
CA SER A 370 19.80 -15.98 -5.13
C SER A 370 20.45 -16.80 -6.25
N ALA A 371 21.66 -16.42 -6.68
CA ALA A 371 22.35 -17.09 -7.78
C ALA A 371 22.54 -18.60 -7.51
N GLN A 372 22.86 -18.96 -6.26
CA GLN A 372 23.02 -20.34 -5.83
C GLN A 372 21.71 -21.13 -5.87
N ALA A 373 20.61 -20.58 -5.33
CA ALA A 373 19.32 -21.27 -5.33
C ALA A 373 18.80 -21.46 -6.76
N LEU A 374 18.90 -20.42 -7.60
CA LEU A 374 18.44 -20.46 -8.97
C LEU A 374 19.26 -21.42 -9.84
N GLY A 375 20.59 -21.41 -9.71
CA GLY A 375 21.47 -22.32 -10.45
C GLY A 375 21.29 -23.80 -10.05
N THR A 376 20.83 -24.06 -8.82
CA THR A 376 20.52 -25.42 -8.35
C THR A 376 19.12 -25.88 -8.75
N ALA A 377 18.14 -24.97 -8.67
CA ALA A 377 16.72 -25.29 -8.89
C ALA A 377 16.34 -25.33 -10.37
N TYR A 378 17.03 -24.57 -11.23
CA TYR A 378 16.68 -24.40 -12.63
C TYR A 378 17.84 -24.77 -13.56
N ALA A 379 17.56 -25.63 -14.53
CA ALA A 379 18.50 -25.96 -15.58
C ALA A 379 18.78 -24.73 -16.48
N VAL A 380 19.92 -24.74 -17.15
CA VAL A 380 20.24 -23.77 -18.21
C VAL A 380 19.17 -23.87 -19.28
N ALA A 381 18.65 -22.72 -19.70
CA ALA A 381 17.51 -22.63 -20.61
C ALA A 381 17.87 -23.19 -21.99
N ASP A 382 17.06 -24.15 -22.46
CA ASP A 382 17.19 -24.69 -23.81
C ASP A 382 16.47 -23.77 -24.82
N MET A 383 17.26 -23.10 -25.65
CA MET A 383 16.76 -22.18 -26.67
C MET A 383 15.94 -22.89 -27.77
N ALA A 384 16.13 -24.20 -27.98
CA ALA A 384 15.36 -24.96 -28.95
C ALA A 384 13.97 -25.36 -28.41
N ALA A 385 13.82 -25.43 -27.09
CA ALA A 385 12.57 -25.84 -26.44
C ALA A 385 11.53 -24.70 -26.37
N ASP A 386 11.96 -23.43 -26.32
CA ASP A 386 11.08 -22.27 -26.32
C ASP A 386 11.43 -21.28 -27.43
N GLY A 387 10.63 -21.31 -28.50
CA GLY A 387 10.80 -20.42 -29.65
C GLY A 387 10.61 -18.94 -29.33
N ASP A 388 9.99 -18.58 -28.20
CA ASP A 388 9.89 -17.19 -27.78
C ASP A 388 11.20 -16.72 -27.13
N LEU A 389 11.88 -17.57 -26.36
CA LEU A 389 13.22 -17.30 -25.81
C LEU A 389 14.25 -17.13 -26.94
N ALA A 390 14.21 -18.00 -27.96
CA ALA A 390 15.10 -17.92 -29.12
C ALA A 390 14.97 -16.58 -29.88
N LYS A 391 13.74 -16.08 -30.06
CA LYS A 391 13.49 -14.78 -30.70
C LYS A 391 14.10 -13.64 -29.89
N MET A 392 14.02 -13.69 -28.56
CA MET A 392 14.57 -12.64 -27.72
C MET A 392 16.10 -12.57 -27.78
N VAL A 393 16.77 -13.71 -27.69
CA VAL A 393 18.23 -13.75 -27.77
C VAL A 393 18.71 -13.27 -29.14
N ALA A 394 18.02 -13.67 -30.22
CA ALA A 394 18.32 -13.17 -31.56
C ALA A 394 18.16 -11.64 -31.70
N VAL A 395 17.15 -11.05 -31.04
CA VAL A 395 16.96 -9.59 -31.01
C VAL A 395 18.03 -8.89 -30.16
N ALA A 396 18.44 -9.50 -29.04
CA ALA A 396 19.51 -8.97 -28.18
C ALA A 396 20.87 -8.99 -28.90
N ASP A 397 21.20 -10.09 -29.60
CA ASP A 397 22.42 -10.20 -30.40
C ASP A 397 22.44 -9.17 -31.53
N ALA A 398 21.32 -8.98 -32.23
CA ALA A 398 21.20 -7.98 -33.29
C ALA A 398 21.36 -6.53 -32.77
N SER A 399 20.94 -6.25 -31.54
CA SER A 399 21.04 -4.92 -30.92
C SER A 399 22.46 -4.62 -30.42
N SER A 400 23.28 -5.65 -30.18
CA SER A 400 24.70 -5.50 -29.79
C SER A 400 25.63 -5.20 -30.99
N VAL A 401 25.15 -5.38 -32.22
CA VAL A 401 25.87 -5.10 -33.46
C VAL A 401 25.37 -3.78 -34.06
N VAL A 402 25.67 -2.66 -33.42
CA VAL A 402 25.67 -1.35 -34.10
C VAL A 402 27.11 -1.07 -34.54
N PRO A 403 27.43 -1.07 -35.84
CA PRO A 403 28.76 -0.72 -36.32
C PRO A 403 28.98 0.78 -36.08
N GLY A 404 30.02 1.11 -35.30
CA GLY A 404 30.51 2.48 -35.18
C GLY A 404 30.87 3.03 -36.55
N THR A 405 30.14 4.05 -36.98
CA THR A 405 30.47 4.85 -38.16
C THR A 405 31.82 5.54 -37.92
N PRO A 406 32.83 5.40 -38.81
CA PRO A 406 34.06 6.17 -38.67
C PRO A 406 33.78 7.62 -39.10
N GLU A 407 34.03 8.57 -38.18
CA GLU A 407 34.19 9.99 -38.54
C GLU A 407 35.36 10.14 -39.53
N GLN A 408 35.13 10.90 -40.60
CA GLN A 408 36.16 11.52 -41.42
C GLN A 408 36.12 13.03 -41.22
#